data_AF-A0A8J3K7F3-F1
#
_entry.id   AF-A0A8J3K7F3-F1
#
_cell.length_a   1.000
_cell.length_b   1.000
_cell.length_c   1.000
_cell.angle_alpha   90.00
_cell.angle_beta   90.00
_cell.angle_gamma   90.00
#
_symmetry.space_group_name_H-M   'P 1'
#
loop_
_entity.id
_entity.type
_entity.pdbx_description
1 polymer ?
#
loop_
_entity_poly.entity_id
_entity_poly.type
_entity_poly.pdbx_seq_one_letter_code
_entity_poly.pdbx_strand_id
1 'polypeptide(L)'
;MKDITEQLEAIRREVARRDGELGEMVAVLVRRTYQADVDDVWDAITSKERLPRWFAPVSGDFREGGSFQVENMASGEILQCRPPKLLRMTYGGPTSIVEVRLTSAGADSADLEVEHTVPIEMAGSGAGALYVGPGWDQGLLMLARYLGGEPSDDPLADQNSLAGQEFSRRSIQAWADAIRASGTATEDEITASVTAAATHFAPDL
;
A
#
# COMPACT_ATOMS: atom_id res chain seq x y z
N MET A 1 10.46 17.34 11.35
CA MET A 1 9.69 16.08 11.29
C MET A 1 8.23 16.48 11.32
N LYS A 2 7.51 16.48 10.21
CA LYS A 2 6.04 16.37 10.29
C LYS A 2 5.75 15.16 11.17
N ASP A 3 4.80 15.27 12.09
CA ASP A 3 4.64 14.26 13.14
C ASP A 3 4.35 12.90 12.49
N ILE A 4 5.19 11.89 12.74
CA ILE A 4 4.96 10.52 12.27
C ILE A 4 3.54 10.07 12.67
N THR A 5 3.08 10.53 13.83
CA THR A 5 1.73 10.32 14.35
C THR A 5 0.68 10.87 13.38
N GLU A 6 0.77 12.13 12.97
CA GLU A 6 -0.15 12.75 12.00
C GLU A 6 -0.19 11.97 10.67
N GLN A 7 0.97 11.51 10.19
CA GLN A 7 1.04 10.73 8.95
C GLN A 7 0.37 9.37 9.06
N LEU A 8 0.45 8.72 10.22
CA LEU A 8 -0.20 7.43 10.47
C LEU A 8 -1.71 7.57 10.69
N GLU A 9 -2.14 8.63 11.38
CA GLU A 9 -3.55 8.96 11.63
C GLU A 9 -4.29 9.35 10.34
N ALA A 10 -3.58 9.93 9.37
CA ALA A 10 -4.11 10.22 8.04
C ALA A 10 -4.44 8.96 7.21
N ILE A 11 -3.99 7.78 7.64
CA ILE A 11 -4.22 6.50 6.95
C ILE A 11 -5.26 5.68 7.71
N ARG A 12 -6.35 5.33 7.03
CA ARG A 12 -7.36 4.40 7.55
C ARG A 12 -7.02 3.00 7.06
N ARG A 13 -7.07 2.02 7.96
CA ARG A 13 -6.69 0.63 7.72
C ARG A 13 -7.85 -0.29 8.07
N GLU A 14 -8.12 -1.26 7.21
CA GLU A 14 -9.08 -2.32 7.47
C GLU A 14 -8.48 -3.67 7.03
N VAL A 15 -8.80 -4.71 7.78
CA VAL A 15 -8.52 -6.10 7.43
C VAL A 15 -9.84 -6.85 7.45
N ALA A 16 -10.11 -7.62 6.41
CA ALA A 16 -11.32 -8.43 6.33
C ALA A 16 -11.01 -9.79 5.72
N ARG A 17 -11.83 -10.78 6.07
CA ARG A 17 -11.97 -12.00 5.28
C ARG A 17 -13.16 -11.85 4.35
N ARG A 18 -13.01 -12.31 3.11
CA ARG A 18 -14.02 -12.20 2.06
C ARG A 18 -14.10 -13.50 1.28
N ASP A 19 -15.28 -13.86 0.82
CA ASP A 19 -15.42 -14.89 -0.19
C ASP A 19 -15.00 -14.33 -1.56
N GLY A 20 -14.22 -15.10 -2.32
CA GLY A 20 -13.78 -14.77 -3.66
C GLY A 20 -13.86 -15.98 -4.59
N GLU A 21 -13.52 -15.78 -5.87
CA GLU A 21 -13.56 -16.85 -6.89
C GLU A 21 -12.64 -18.04 -6.55
N LEU A 22 -11.58 -17.78 -5.80
CA LEU A 22 -10.57 -18.76 -5.39
C LEU A 22 -10.78 -19.27 -3.94
N GLY A 23 -11.95 -19.03 -3.36
CA GLY A 23 -12.26 -19.37 -1.97
C GLY A 23 -12.15 -18.17 -1.03
N GLU A 24 -11.85 -18.45 0.24
CA GLU A 24 -11.70 -17.40 1.25
C GLU A 24 -10.42 -16.57 0.99
N MET A 25 -10.57 -15.26 1.02
CA MET A 25 -9.53 -14.27 0.75
C MET A 25 -9.29 -13.43 2.00
N VAL A 26 -8.04 -13.01 2.21
CA VAL A 26 -7.69 -11.92 3.14
C VAL A 26 -7.57 -10.64 2.33
N ALA A 27 -8.33 -9.63 2.73
CA ALA A 27 -8.35 -8.30 2.13
C ALA A 27 -7.71 -7.28 3.09
N VAL A 28 -6.72 -6.56 2.57
CA VAL A 28 -6.08 -5.42 3.23
C VAL A 28 -6.55 -4.17 2.51
N LEU A 29 -7.10 -3.20 3.24
CA LEU A 29 -7.60 -1.96 2.66
C LEU A 29 -6.98 -0.77 3.37
N VAL A 30 -6.33 0.09 2.59
CA VAL A 30 -5.82 1.39 3.06
C VAL A 30 -6.53 2.53 2.35
N ARG A 31 -6.79 3.60 3.09
CA ARG A 31 -7.36 4.83 2.54
C ARG A 31 -6.63 6.05 3.05
N ARG A 32 -6.46 7.03 2.17
CA ARG A 32 -5.92 8.34 2.50
C ARG A 32 -6.49 9.40 1.56
N THR A 33 -6.83 10.54 2.14
CA THR A 33 -7.21 11.74 1.39
C THR A 33 -5.98 12.59 1.09
N TYR A 34 -5.87 13.07 -0.14
CA TYR A 34 -4.83 13.99 -0.60
C TYR A 34 -5.41 15.37 -0.88
N GLN A 35 -4.61 16.40 -0.65
CA GLN A 35 -4.92 17.80 -1.01
C GLN A 35 -4.39 18.09 -2.42
N ALA A 36 -4.90 17.31 -3.38
CA ALA A 36 -4.63 17.42 -4.81
C ALA A 36 -5.89 16.95 -5.55
N ASP A 37 -6.12 17.47 -6.75
CA ASP A 37 -7.24 17.02 -7.57
C ASP A 37 -7.06 15.56 -8.03
N VAL A 38 -8.16 14.91 -8.40
CA VAL A 38 -8.19 13.49 -8.73
C VAL A 38 -7.33 13.13 -9.94
N ASP A 39 -7.21 14.04 -10.92
CA ASP A 39 -6.42 13.80 -12.13
C ASP A 39 -4.92 13.89 -11.80
N ASP A 40 -4.52 14.81 -10.93
CA ASP A 40 -3.14 14.94 -10.47
C ASP A 40 -2.66 13.75 -9.63
N VAL A 41 -3.52 13.24 -8.74
CA VAL A 41 -3.24 12.00 -7.99
C VAL A 41 -3.18 10.80 -8.93
N TRP A 42 -4.11 10.69 -9.88
CA TRP A 42 -4.12 9.60 -10.86
C TRP A 42 -2.84 9.58 -11.71
N ASP A 43 -2.44 10.74 -12.22
CA ASP A 43 -1.23 10.87 -13.02
C ASP A 43 0.03 10.60 -12.19
N ALA A 44 0.06 10.98 -10.90
CA ALA A 44 1.16 10.64 -9.99
C ALA A 44 1.35 9.12 -9.79
N ILE A 45 0.27 8.33 -9.79
CA ILE A 45 0.32 6.88 -9.56
C ILE A 45 0.40 6.03 -10.83
N THR A 46 0.13 6.61 -12.01
CA THR A 46 0.11 5.85 -13.28
C THR A 46 1.14 6.29 -14.32
N SER A 47 1.67 7.52 -14.21
CA SER A 47 2.64 8.04 -15.19
C SER A 47 4.03 7.45 -15.00
N LYS A 48 4.61 6.93 -16.10
CA LYS A 48 6.01 6.47 -16.15
C LYS A 48 7.01 7.57 -15.78
N GLU A 49 6.65 8.84 -15.95
CA GLU A 49 7.52 9.98 -15.69
C GLU A 49 7.41 10.50 -14.25
N ARG A 50 6.25 10.37 -13.61
CA ARG A 50 5.99 10.86 -12.25
C ARG A 50 6.19 9.78 -11.19
N LEU A 51 5.83 8.53 -11.47
CA LEU A 51 5.91 7.43 -10.52
C LEU A 51 7.33 7.27 -9.93
N PRO A 52 8.43 7.31 -10.72
CA PRO A 52 9.79 7.17 -10.18
C PRO A 52 10.25 8.34 -9.30
N ARG A 53 9.49 9.44 -9.22
CA ARG A 53 9.86 10.61 -8.40
C ARG A 53 9.51 10.45 -6.92
N TRP A 54 8.73 9.42 -6.59
CA TRP A 54 8.27 9.17 -5.22
C TRP A 54 8.14 7.68 -4.89
N PHE A 55 8.11 6.82 -5.91
CA PHE A 55 8.02 5.38 -5.78
C PHE A 55 9.27 4.70 -6.36
N ALA A 56 9.40 3.39 -6.11
CA ALA A 56 10.45 2.58 -6.72
C ALA A 56 10.37 2.64 -8.26
N PRO A 57 11.50 2.48 -8.98
CA PRO A 57 11.48 2.41 -10.44
C PRO A 57 10.52 1.33 -10.94
N VAL A 58 9.64 1.70 -11.87
CA VAL A 58 8.68 0.78 -12.49
C VAL A 58 8.85 0.78 -14.00
N SER A 59 8.97 -0.41 -14.58
CA SER A 59 9.10 -0.63 -16.02
C SER A 59 7.99 -1.53 -16.55
N GLY A 60 7.79 -1.55 -17.87
CA GLY A 60 6.82 -2.42 -18.53
C GLY A 60 5.89 -1.70 -19.51
N ASP A 61 4.77 -2.35 -19.82
CA ASP A 61 3.75 -1.91 -20.76
C ASP A 61 2.50 -1.45 -19.99
N PHE A 62 2.40 -0.15 -19.70
CA PHE A 62 1.37 0.43 -18.83
C PHE A 62 0.06 0.65 -19.57
N ARG A 63 -0.57 -0.46 -19.96
CA ARG A 63 -1.91 -0.50 -20.55
C ARG A 63 -2.64 -1.74 -20.06
N GLU A 64 -3.96 -1.75 -20.20
CA GLU A 64 -4.76 -2.94 -19.92
C GLU A 64 -4.26 -4.15 -20.75
N GLY A 65 -4.11 -5.31 -20.10
CA GLY A 65 -3.48 -6.52 -20.62
C GLY A 65 -1.96 -6.43 -20.80
N GLY A 66 -1.33 -5.34 -20.37
CA GLY A 66 0.12 -5.18 -20.32
C GLY A 66 0.68 -5.58 -18.96
N SER A 67 2.01 -5.59 -18.83
CA SER A 67 2.71 -5.99 -17.61
C SER A 67 3.55 -4.86 -17.00
N PHE A 68 3.85 -4.98 -15.72
CA PHE A 68 4.76 -4.08 -15.01
C PHE A 68 5.73 -4.85 -14.12
N GLN A 69 6.87 -4.22 -13.83
CA GLN A 69 7.87 -4.67 -12.89
C GLN A 69 8.28 -3.48 -12.02
N VAL A 70 8.00 -3.60 -10.73
CA VAL A 70 8.57 -2.72 -9.69
C VAL A 70 9.91 -3.32 -9.27
N GLU A 71 10.97 -2.54 -9.35
CA GLU A 71 12.32 -3.00 -9.03
C GLU A 71 12.41 -3.49 -7.58
N ASN A 72 12.97 -4.68 -7.36
CA ASN A 72 13.16 -5.33 -6.05
C ASN A 72 11.89 -5.53 -5.19
N MET A 73 10.69 -5.35 -5.74
CA MET A 73 9.44 -5.51 -5.00
C MET A 73 8.53 -6.58 -5.61
N ALA A 74 7.91 -6.31 -6.76
CA ALA A 74 6.94 -7.21 -7.37
C ALA A 74 6.76 -6.93 -8.86
N SER A 75 6.20 -7.90 -9.57
CA SER A 75 5.72 -7.76 -10.94
C SER A 75 4.26 -8.16 -11.04
N GLY A 76 3.62 -7.79 -12.15
CA GLY A 76 2.24 -8.14 -12.39
C GLY A 76 1.74 -7.75 -13.76
N GLU A 77 0.44 -7.96 -13.94
CA GLU A 77 -0.33 -7.65 -15.14
C GLU A 77 -1.41 -6.63 -14.78
N ILE A 78 -1.62 -5.65 -15.66
CA ILE A 78 -2.70 -4.67 -15.54
C ILE A 78 -3.97 -5.31 -16.08
N LEU A 79 -4.85 -5.71 -15.17
CA LEU A 79 -6.10 -6.40 -15.49
C LEU A 79 -7.18 -5.44 -15.98
N GLN A 80 -7.22 -4.24 -15.41
CA GLN A 80 -8.18 -3.21 -15.79
C GLN A 80 -7.64 -1.81 -15.49
N CYS A 81 -7.84 -0.87 -16.43
CA CYS A 81 -7.49 0.52 -16.23
C CYS A 81 -8.61 1.44 -16.73
N ARG A 82 -9.26 2.16 -15.81
CA ARG A 82 -10.31 3.14 -16.12
C ARG A 82 -9.95 4.49 -15.49
N PRO A 83 -9.13 5.32 -16.19
CA PRO A 83 -8.75 6.63 -15.70
C PRO A 83 -9.96 7.56 -15.42
N PRO A 84 -9.87 8.46 -14.42
CA PRO A 84 -8.89 8.52 -13.34
C PRO A 84 -9.32 7.71 -12.09
N LYS A 85 -10.15 6.68 -12.24
CA LYS A 85 -10.95 6.12 -11.13
C LYS A 85 -10.51 4.75 -10.64
N LEU A 86 -9.99 3.89 -11.52
CA LEU A 86 -9.78 2.49 -11.19
C LEU A 86 -8.56 1.91 -11.90
N LEU A 87 -7.64 1.35 -11.13
CA LEU A 87 -6.54 0.53 -11.62
C LEU A 87 -6.57 -0.81 -10.88
N ARG A 88 -6.75 -1.90 -11.60
CA ARG A 88 -6.75 -3.26 -11.05
C ARG A 88 -5.63 -4.06 -11.69
N MET A 89 -4.82 -4.72 -10.86
CA MET A 89 -3.63 -5.44 -11.30
C MET A 89 -3.35 -6.67 -10.44
N THR A 90 -2.59 -7.61 -10.99
CA THR A 90 -1.92 -8.63 -10.15
C THR A 90 -0.67 -8.03 -9.50
N TYR A 91 -0.22 -8.59 -8.37
CA TYR A 91 0.95 -8.10 -7.66
C TYR A 91 1.74 -9.24 -6.99
N GLY A 92 2.88 -9.61 -7.58
CA GLY A 92 3.74 -10.69 -7.07
C GLY A 92 3.25 -12.11 -7.36
N GLY A 93 2.06 -12.26 -7.95
CA GLY A 93 1.48 -13.53 -8.35
C GLY A 93 0.06 -13.39 -8.91
N PRO A 94 -0.45 -14.41 -9.64
CA PRO A 94 -1.71 -14.29 -10.39
C PRO A 94 -2.97 -14.21 -9.51
N THR A 95 -2.89 -14.66 -8.25
CA THR A 95 -4.00 -14.69 -7.29
C THR A 95 -3.94 -13.53 -6.29
N SER A 96 -2.90 -12.72 -6.37
CA SER A 96 -2.64 -11.57 -5.51
C SER A 96 -3.07 -10.32 -6.28
N ILE A 97 -4.22 -9.75 -5.89
CA ILE A 97 -4.89 -8.68 -6.65
C ILE A 97 -4.81 -7.38 -5.88
N VAL A 98 -4.36 -6.32 -6.55
CA VAL A 98 -4.38 -4.95 -6.06
C VAL A 98 -5.40 -4.16 -6.87
N GLU A 99 -6.32 -3.50 -6.19
CA GLU A 99 -7.28 -2.58 -6.77
C GLU A 99 -7.11 -1.20 -6.14
N VAL A 100 -6.79 -0.22 -6.97
CA VAL A 100 -6.66 1.18 -6.61
C VAL A 100 -7.89 1.93 -7.10
N ARG A 101 -8.59 2.59 -6.18
CA ARG A 101 -9.79 3.39 -6.47
C ARG A 101 -9.55 4.85 -6.11
N LEU A 102 -9.92 5.74 -7.00
CA LEU A 102 -9.84 7.19 -6.81
C LEU A 102 -11.23 7.81 -6.88
N THR A 103 -11.55 8.63 -5.88
CA THR A 103 -12.78 9.42 -5.83
C THR A 103 -12.46 10.87 -5.56
N SER A 104 -13.09 11.81 -6.28
CA SER A 104 -12.98 13.23 -5.96
C SER A 104 -13.71 13.53 -4.65
N ALA A 105 -13.01 14.18 -3.71
CA ALA A 105 -13.53 14.65 -2.43
C ALA A 105 -13.76 16.18 -2.42
N GLY A 106 -13.56 16.84 -3.57
CA GLY A 106 -13.62 18.28 -3.75
C GLY A 106 -12.86 18.70 -5.02
N ALA A 107 -12.78 20.00 -5.28
CA ALA A 107 -12.03 20.52 -6.43
C ALA A 107 -10.53 20.20 -6.32
N ASP A 108 -9.95 20.36 -5.14
CA ASP A 108 -8.52 20.17 -4.86
C ASP A 108 -8.29 19.03 -3.86
N SER A 109 -9.15 18.01 -3.87
CA SER A 109 -9.02 16.87 -2.97
C SER A 109 -9.51 15.56 -3.57
N ALA A 110 -8.77 14.48 -3.29
CA ALA A 110 -9.08 13.15 -3.76
C ALA A 110 -8.85 12.10 -2.66
N ASP A 111 -9.78 11.15 -2.59
CA ASP A 111 -9.68 9.95 -1.76
C ASP A 111 -9.07 8.82 -2.58
N LEU A 112 -7.91 8.33 -2.14
CA LEU A 112 -7.26 7.14 -2.65
C LEU A 112 -7.61 5.97 -1.73
N GLU A 113 -8.12 4.89 -2.32
CA GLU A 113 -8.27 3.59 -1.67
C GLU A 113 -7.37 2.57 -2.39
N VAL A 114 -6.63 1.76 -1.63
CA VAL A 114 -5.90 0.61 -2.15
C VAL A 114 -6.35 -0.63 -1.41
N GLU A 115 -6.95 -1.57 -2.15
CA GLU A 115 -7.35 -2.87 -1.66
C GLU A 115 -6.40 -3.93 -2.22
N HIS A 116 -5.78 -4.73 -1.35
CA HIS A 116 -4.93 -5.85 -1.72
C HIS A 116 -5.54 -7.14 -1.18
N THR A 117 -5.97 -8.03 -2.07
CA THR A 117 -6.58 -9.31 -1.73
C THR A 117 -5.70 -10.48 -2.12
N VAL A 118 -5.52 -11.45 -1.22
CA VAL A 118 -4.80 -12.71 -1.44
C VAL A 118 -5.60 -13.89 -0.90
N PRO A 119 -5.45 -15.12 -1.45
CA PRO A 119 -6.08 -16.31 -0.88
C PRO A 119 -5.64 -16.55 0.56
N ILE A 120 -6.56 -17.03 1.42
CA ILE A 120 -6.24 -17.32 2.82
C ILE A 120 -5.14 -18.37 2.95
N GLU A 121 -5.05 -19.32 2.02
CA GLU A 121 -3.98 -20.33 1.98
C GLU A 121 -2.58 -19.70 1.85
N MET A 122 -2.48 -18.54 1.22
CA MET A 122 -1.23 -17.77 1.12
C MET A 122 -1.02 -16.85 2.33
N ALA A 123 -2.08 -16.23 2.85
CA ALA A 123 -1.99 -15.31 3.98
C ALA A 123 -1.88 -16.01 5.35
N GLY A 124 -2.32 -17.27 5.45
CA GLY A 124 -2.48 -18.02 6.69
C GLY A 124 -3.67 -17.58 7.53
N SER A 125 -3.73 -16.29 7.86
CA SER A 125 -4.84 -15.65 8.57
C SER A 125 -4.89 -14.15 8.26
N GLY A 126 -5.74 -13.39 8.94
CA GLY A 126 -5.71 -11.93 8.87
C GLY A 126 -4.38 -11.31 9.28
N ALA A 127 -3.55 -12.02 10.06
CA ALA A 127 -2.21 -11.58 10.43
C ALA A 127 -1.27 -11.49 9.21
N GLY A 128 -1.59 -12.17 8.10
CA GLY A 128 -0.90 -12.01 6.82
C GLY A 128 -0.98 -10.59 6.25
N ALA A 129 -1.90 -9.74 6.73
CA ALA A 129 -1.95 -8.33 6.38
C ALA A 129 -0.63 -7.60 6.70
N LEU A 130 0.11 -8.04 7.72
CA LEU A 130 1.41 -7.45 8.10
C LEU A 130 2.53 -7.71 7.08
N TYR A 131 2.36 -8.61 6.12
CA TYR A 131 3.33 -8.81 5.04
C TYR A 131 3.32 -7.68 4.01
N VAL A 132 2.19 -6.99 3.83
CA VAL A 132 2.02 -5.96 2.78
C VAL A 132 1.59 -4.60 3.33
N GLY A 133 0.85 -4.59 4.44
CA GLY A 133 0.26 -3.40 5.03
C GLY A 133 1.26 -2.27 5.30
N PRO A 134 2.37 -2.51 6.02
CA PRO A 134 3.37 -1.47 6.27
C PRO A 134 4.01 -0.90 4.99
N GLY A 135 4.18 -1.73 3.97
CA GLY A 135 4.66 -1.29 2.65
C GLY A 135 3.67 -0.36 1.94
N TRP A 136 2.37 -0.64 2.04
CA TRP A 136 1.34 0.28 1.54
C TRP A 136 1.35 1.61 2.28
N ASP A 137 1.48 1.60 3.61
CA ASP A 137 1.55 2.84 4.39
C ASP A 137 2.77 3.71 3.98
N GLN A 138 3.92 3.09 3.73
CA GLN A 138 5.11 3.77 3.21
C GLN A 138 4.84 4.39 1.84
N GLY A 139 4.23 3.64 0.92
CA GLY A 139 3.83 4.18 -0.39
C GLY A 139 2.90 5.38 -0.28
N LEU A 140 1.88 5.30 0.58
CA LEU A 140 0.92 6.39 0.83
C LEU A 140 1.60 7.62 1.45
N LEU A 141 2.60 7.43 2.33
CA LEU A 141 3.42 8.51 2.90
C LEU A 141 4.26 9.19 1.82
N MET A 142 4.95 8.42 0.98
CA MET A 142 5.81 8.97 -0.07
C MET A 142 5.01 9.73 -1.13
N LEU A 143 3.84 9.22 -1.52
CA LEU A 143 2.91 9.94 -2.39
C LEU A 143 2.45 11.26 -1.76
N ALA A 144 2.19 11.29 -0.44
CA ALA A 144 1.76 12.50 0.22
C ALA A 144 2.85 13.57 0.29
N ARG A 145 4.10 13.15 0.51
CA ARG A 145 5.27 14.04 0.45
C ARG A 145 5.44 14.63 -0.95
N TYR A 146 5.34 13.78 -1.97
CA TYR A 146 5.43 14.19 -3.36
C TYR A 146 4.36 15.21 -3.76
N LEU A 147 3.08 14.89 -3.54
CA LEU A 147 1.97 15.80 -3.84
C LEU A 147 1.99 17.06 -2.97
N GLY A 148 2.55 16.98 -1.76
CA GLY A 148 2.76 18.11 -0.86
C GLY A 148 3.95 19.01 -1.23
N GLY A 149 4.66 18.74 -2.33
CA GLY A 149 5.80 19.54 -2.79
C GLY A 149 7.10 19.28 -2.01
N GLU A 150 7.19 18.16 -1.29
CA GLU A 150 8.36 17.73 -0.52
C GLU A 150 8.88 16.37 -1.01
N PRO A 151 9.18 16.19 -2.31
CA PRO A 151 9.73 14.94 -2.81
C PRO A 151 11.06 14.59 -2.13
N SER A 152 11.35 13.30 -2.07
CA SER A 152 12.68 12.80 -1.71
C SER A 152 13.59 12.77 -2.94
N ASP A 153 14.88 13.05 -2.75
CA ASP A 153 15.89 12.85 -3.81
C ASP A 153 16.14 11.36 -4.07
N ASP A 154 15.96 10.50 -3.06
CA ASP A 154 16.04 9.04 -3.16
C ASP A 154 14.93 8.41 -2.29
N PRO A 155 13.74 8.18 -2.87
CA PRO A 155 12.60 7.64 -2.15
C PRO A 155 12.85 6.29 -1.49
N LEU A 156 13.72 5.45 -2.05
CA LEU A 156 14.03 4.13 -1.50
C LEU A 156 15.00 4.25 -0.32
N ALA A 157 16.04 5.07 -0.43
CA ALA A 157 16.94 5.34 0.68
C ALA A 157 16.20 5.98 1.87
N ASP A 158 15.28 6.90 1.60
CA ASP A 158 14.49 7.57 2.66
C ASP A 158 13.59 6.59 3.42
N GLN A 159 12.91 5.67 2.71
CA GLN A 159 12.10 4.63 3.34
C GLN A 159 12.94 3.69 4.21
N ASN A 160 14.17 3.39 3.78
CA ASN A 160 15.09 2.51 4.52
C ASN A 160 15.90 3.23 5.61
N SER A 161 15.84 4.56 5.69
CA SER A 161 16.50 5.33 6.75
C SER A 161 15.94 5.00 8.14
N LEU A 162 16.67 5.31 9.22
CA LEU A 162 16.16 5.13 10.60
C LEU A 162 14.81 5.84 10.84
N ALA A 163 14.59 6.99 10.21
CA ALA A 163 13.30 7.70 10.31
C ALA A 163 12.18 6.97 9.54
N GLY A 164 12.50 6.40 8.37
CA GLY A 164 11.57 5.56 7.60
C GLY A 164 11.23 4.26 8.34
N GLN A 165 12.23 3.61 8.93
CA GLN A 165 12.03 2.41 9.76
C GLN A 165 11.23 2.71 11.03
N GLU A 166 11.38 3.89 11.64
CA GLU A 166 10.57 4.28 12.80
C GLU A 166 9.10 4.50 12.40
N PHE A 167 8.84 5.04 11.20
CA PHE A 167 7.49 5.06 10.65
C PHE A 167 6.95 3.63 10.43
N SER A 168 7.74 2.74 9.83
CA SER A 168 7.37 1.33 9.63
C SER A 168 7.05 0.63 10.95
N ARG A 169 7.87 0.80 11.99
CA ARG A 169 7.67 0.20 13.30
C ARG A 169 6.34 0.61 13.92
N ARG A 170 5.96 1.90 13.80
CA ARG A 170 4.65 2.39 14.29
C ARG A 170 3.49 1.97 13.39
N SER A 171 3.70 1.93 12.07
CA SER A 171 2.74 1.37 11.11
C SER A 171 2.42 -0.10 11.42
N ILE A 172 3.42 -0.92 11.73
CA ILE A 172 3.25 -2.32 12.14
C ILE A 172 2.32 -2.43 13.35
N GLN A 173 2.49 -1.57 14.36
CA GLN A 173 1.60 -1.56 15.53
C GLN A 173 0.17 -1.14 15.17
N ALA A 174 0.01 -0.11 14.32
CA ALA A 174 -1.31 0.30 13.84
C ALA A 174 -2.02 -0.80 13.02
N TRP A 175 -1.26 -1.60 12.25
CA TRP A 175 -1.78 -2.78 11.56
C TRP A 175 -2.16 -3.89 12.53
N ALA A 176 -1.35 -4.16 13.55
CA ALA A 176 -1.68 -5.13 14.59
C ALA A 176 -3.01 -4.76 15.29
N ASP A 177 -3.22 -3.47 15.57
CA ASP A 177 -4.49 -2.95 16.12
C ASP A 177 -5.67 -3.17 15.17
N ALA A 178 -5.50 -2.91 13.87
CA ALA A 178 -6.53 -3.15 12.87
C ALA A 178 -6.87 -4.65 12.72
N ILE A 179 -5.86 -5.53 12.76
CA ILE A 179 -6.06 -6.98 12.70
C ILE A 179 -6.82 -7.46 13.95
N ARG A 180 -6.42 -7.03 15.16
CA ARG A 180 -7.16 -7.34 16.39
C ARG A 180 -8.61 -6.88 16.31
N ALA A 181 -8.86 -5.65 15.85
CA ALA A 181 -10.20 -5.09 15.72
C ALA A 181 -11.07 -5.88 14.72
N SER A 182 -10.48 -6.44 13.66
CA SER A 182 -11.19 -7.25 12.68
C SER A 182 -11.60 -8.65 13.17
N GLY A 183 -10.92 -9.18 14.20
CA GLY A 183 -11.13 -10.54 14.69
C GLY A 183 -10.71 -11.64 13.70
N THR A 184 -9.85 -11.32 12.73
CA THR A 184 -9.48 -12.23 11.63
C THR A 184 -8.22 -13.06 11.89
N ALA A 185 -7.60 -12.92 13.06
CA ALA A 185 -6.40 -13.66 13.48
C ALA A 185 -6.37 -13.82 15.01
N THR A 186 -5.61 -14.81 15.49
CA THR A 186 -5.34 -14.98 16.93
C THR A 186 -4.21 -14.08 17.40
N GLU A 187 -4.10 -13.85 18.72
CA GLU A 187 -3.04 -12.97 19.25
C GLU A 187 -1.63 -13.54 19.07
N ASP A 188 -1.50 -14.87 19.06
CA ASP A 188 -0.22 -15.54 18.78
C ASP A 188 0.21 -15.33 17.32
N GLU A 189 -0.73 -15.44 16.37
CA GLU A 189 -0.48 -15.14 14.95
C GLU A 189 -0.08 -13.67 14.76
N ILE A 190 -0.78 -12.74 15.41
CA ILE A 190 -0.46 -11.31 15.33
C ILE A 190 0.93 -11.03 15.89
N THR A 191 1.28 -11.59 17.04
CA THR A 191 2.60 -11.40 17.68
C THR A 191 3.73 -11.94 16.80
N ALA A 192 3.54 -13.12 16.21
CA ALA A 192 4.51 -13.71 15.28
C ALA A 192 4.68 -12.84 14.03
N SER A 193 3.58 -12.39 13.42
CA SER A 193 3.63 -11.54 12.23
C SER A 193 4.18 -10.14 12.49
N VAL A 194 3.95 -9.55 13.68
CA VAL A 194 4.57 -8.28 14.08
C VAL A 194 6.09 -8.42 14.13
N THR A 195 6.57 -9.52 14.70
CA THR A 195 8.03 -9.80 14.78
C THR A 195 8.63 -9.95 13.38
N ALA A 196 7.99 -10.75 12.52
CA ALA A 196 8.45 -10.92 11.14
C ALA A 196 8.43 -9.60 10.33
N ALA A 197 7.37 -8.80 10.49
CA ALA A 197 7.26 -7.50 9.83
C ALA A 197 8.32 -6.52 10.34
N ALA A 198 8.64 -6.51 11.63
CA ALA A 198 9.70 -5.67 12.18
C ALA A 198 11.07 -6.02 11.58
N THR A 199 11.40 -7.32 11.49
CA THR A 199 12.63 -7.76 10.81
C THR A 199 12.71 -7.35 9.34
N HIS A 200 11.56 -7.25 8.66
CA HIS A 200 11.53 -6.87 7.24
C HIS A 200 11.56 -5.35 7.02
N PHE A 201 10.72 -4.59 7.73
CA PHE A 201 10.49 -3.17 7.47
C PHE A 201 11.24 -2.22 8.41
N ALA A 202 11.81 -2.74 9.51
CA ALA A 202 12.59 -1.98 10.49
C ALA A 202 13.79 -2.80 11.02
N PRO A 203 14.64 -3.37 10.15
CA PRO A 203 15.73 -4.28 10.54
C PRO A 203 16.82 -3.64 11.42
N ASP A 204 16.95 -2.32 11.41
CA ASP A 204 18.00 -1.57 12.11
C ASP A 204 17.50 -0.92 13.42
N LEU A 205 16.28 -1.22 13.86
CA LEU A 205 15.66 -0.73 15.11
C LEU A 205 15.53 -1.80 16.19
#